data_AF-A0A1E1WDI5-F1
#
_entry.id   AF-A0A1E1WDI5-F1
#
_cell.length_a   1.000
_cell.length_b   1.000
_cell.length_c   1.000
_cell.angle_alpha   90.00
_cell.angle_beta   90.00
_cell.angle_gamma   90.00
#
_symmetry.space_group_name_H-M   'P 1'
#
loop_
_entity.id
_entity.type
_entity.pdbx_description
1 polymer ?
#
loop_
_entity_poly.entity_id
_entity_poly.type
_entity_poly.pdbx_seq_one_letter_code
_entity_poly.pdbx_strand_id
1 'polypeptide(L)'
;PSTEPPPSSLEAGLFLRNFSEDSTPTEIVAAFKQAEGRELQALKEIRSRNMRKEVRAPASANVTFCVCQKRQYGVMTQCELCKDWFHANCIAASKEEREESPDRVELPFPVP
;
A
#
# COMPACT_ATOMS: atom_id res chain seq x y z
N PRO A 1 21.21 -4.59 11.24
CA PRO A 1 19.94 -5.29 10.91
C PRO A 1 19.23 -4.50 9.81
N SER A 2 19.50 -4.88 8.57
CA SER A 2 19.07 -4.15 7.38
C SER A 2 17.57 -4.35 7.19
N THR A 3 16.80 -3.30 7.43
CA THR A 3 15.38 -3.25 7.07
C THR A 3 15.32 -2.96 5.58
N GLU A 4 15.02 -3.98 4.77
CA GLU A 4 14.71 -3.78 3.36
C GLU A 4 13.48 -2.87 3.23
N PRO A 5 13.51 -1.86 2.34
CA PRO A 5 12.39 -0.96 2.12
C PRO A 5 11.20 -1.74 1.51
N PRO A 6 9.94 -1.36 1.80
CA PRO A 6 8.78 -2.05 1.23
C PRO A 6 8.77 -1.90 -0.30
N PRO A 7 8.42 -2.95 -1.06
CA PRO A 7 8.38 -2.88 -2.51
C PRO A 7 7.34 -1.84 -2.93
N SER A 8 7.82 -0.78 -3.58
CA SER A 8 6.96 0.26 -4.15
C SER A 8 6.23 -0.28 -5.38
N SER A 9 5.05 0.27 -5.70
CA SER A 9 4.21 -0.11 -6.84
C SER A 9 4.91 -0.08 -8.23
N LEU A 10 6.14 0.43 -8.31
CA LEU A 10 7.00 0.40 -9.50
C LEU A 10 7.58 -1.00 -9.80
N GLU A 11 7.55 -1.93 -8.83
CA GLU A 11 8.14 -3.26 -8.95
C GLU A 11 7.41 -4.18 -9.95
N ALA A 12 6.09 -4.03 -10.15
CA ALA A 12 5.32 -4.92 -11.02
C ALA A 12 5.79 -4.87 -12.49
N GLY A 13 6.17 -3.68 -12.99
CA GLY A 13 6.75 -3.51 -14.32
C GLY A 13 8.23 -3.90 -14.40
N LEU A 14 8.92 -3.98 -13.25
CA LEU A 14 10.32 -4.37 -13.15
C LEU A 14 10.48 -5.89 -12.99
N PHE A 15 9.48 -6.60 -12.48
CA PHE A 15 9.51 -8.05 -12.29
C PHE A 15 9.74 -8.82 -13.60
N LEU A 16 9.14 -8.37 -14.71
CA LEU A 16 9.34 -8.98 -16.03
C LEU A 16 10.75 -8.76 -16.60
N ARG A 17 11.48 -7.73 -16.16
CA ARG A 17 12.85 -7.48 -16.60
C ARG A 17 13.86 -8.47 -16.05
N ASN A 18 13.46 -9.30 -15.09
CA ASN A 18 14.33 -10.26 -14.42
C ASN A 18 14.28 -11.67 -15.05
N PHE A 19 13.41 -11.90 -16.04
CA PHE A 19 13.38 -13.17 -16.78
C PHE A 19 14.11 -13.01 -18.10
N SER A 20 14.99 -13.96 -18.40
CA SER A 20 15.66 -14.09 -19.70
C SER A 20 14.77 -14.86 -20.69
N GLU A 21 15.03 -14.74 -21.99
CA GLU A 21 14.25 -15.42 -23.05
C GLU A 21 14.23 -16.96 -22.92
N ASP A 22 15.18 -17.55 -22.18
CA ASP A 22 15.30 -18.98 -21.90
C ASP A 22 14.56 -19.44 -20.62
N SER A 23 13.96 -18.51 -19.87
CA SER A 23 13.22 -18.86 -18.64
C SER A 23 12.03 -19.78 -18.96
N THR A 24 11.95 -20.90 -18.25
CA THR A 24 10.86 -21.86 -18.45
C THR A 24 9.55 -21.32 -17.86
N PRO A 25 8.37 -21.71 -18.40
CA PRO A 25 7.09 -21.32 -17.84
C PRO A 25 6.93 -21.65 -16.34
N THR A 26 7.55 -22.75 -15.89
CA THR A 26 7.51 -23.17 -14.49
C THR A 26 8.30 -22.23 -13.58
N GLU A 27 9.47 -21.77 -14.02
CA GLU A 27 10.30 -20.82 -13.25
C GLU A 27 9.60 -19.47 -13.14
N ILE A 28 8.99 -19.01 -14.23
CA ILE A 28 8.21 -17.78 -14.26
C ILE A 28 7.06 -17.88 -13.24
N VAL A 29 6.25 -18.95 -13.30
CA VAL A 29 5.13 -19.17 -12.36
C VAL A 29 5.62 -19.27 -10.92
N ALA A 30 6.74 -19.94 -10.66
CA ALA A 30 7.31 -20.06 -9.32
C ALA A 30 7.69 -18.69 -8.75
N ALA A 31 8.31 -17.84 -9.56
CA ALA A 31 8.68 -16.48 -9.18
C ALA A 31 7.46 -15.58 -8.93
N PHE A 32 6.40 -15.68 -9.74
CA PHE A 32 5.13 -14.98 -9.48
C PHE A 32 4.50 -15.41 -8.15
N LYS A 33 4.45 -16.72 -7.88
CA LYS A 33 3.93 -17.25 -6.60
C LYS A 33 4.76 -16.77 -5.42
N GLN A 34 6.08 -16.69 -5.58
CA GLN A 34 6.97 -16.15 -4.54
C GLN A 34 6.71 -14.66 -4.31
N ALA A 35 6.52 -13.88 -5.37
CA ALA A 35 6.22 -12.45 -5.29
C ALA A 35 4.88 -12.21 -4.57
N GLU A 36 3.83 -12.92 -4.99
CA GLU A 36 2.50 -12.89 -4.36
C GLU A 36 2.58 -13.23 -2.87
N GLY A 37 3.34 -14.27 -2.52
CA GLY A 37 3.57 -14.65 -1.13
C GLY A 37 4.23 -13.53 -0.31
N ARG A 38 5.22 -12.85 -0.88
CA ARG A 38 5.90 -11.71 -0.23
C ARG A 38 4.97 -10.51 -0.04
N GLU A 39 4.16 -10.16 -1.04
CA GLU A 39 3.20 -9.07 -0.94
C GLU A 39 2.14 -9.36 0.15
N LEU A 40 1.63 -10.60 0.17
CA LEU A 40 0.65 -11.02 1.17
C LEU A 40 1.24 -11.02 2.60
N GLN A 41 2.49 -11.47 2.75
CA GLN A 41 3.23 -11.41 4.01
C GLN A 41 3.37 -9.96 4.49
N ALA A 42 3.82 -9.05 3.63
CA ALA A 42 3.98 -7.64 3.94
C ALA A 42 2.65 -6.98 4.38
N LEU A 43 1.54 -7.31 3.70
CA LEU A 43 0.20 -6.84 4.07
C LEU A 43 -0.26 -7.36 5.44
N LYS A 44 0.06 -8.60 5.79
CA LYS A 44 -0.25 -9.16 7.12
C LYS A 44 0.56 -8.47 8.21
N GLU A 45 1.83 -8.22 7.96
CA GLU A 45 2.74 -7.56 8.91
C GLU A 45 2.33 -6.11 9.18
N ILE A 46 2.01 -5.34 8.14
CA ILE A 46 1.55 -3.96 8.31
C ILE A 46 0.22 -3.89 9.06
N ARG A 47 -0.73 -4.80 8.76
CA ARG A 47 -1.99 -4.92 9.51
C ARG A 47 -1.75 -5.22 10.99
N SER A 48 -0.93 -6.22 11.28
CA SER A 48 -0.56 -6.58 12.66
C SER A 48 0.05 -5.40 13.40
N ARG A 49 0.95 -4.65 12.75
CA ARG A 49 1.56 -3.44 13.33
C ARG A 49 0.54 -2.36 13.65
N ASN A 50 -0.37 -2.10 12.74
CA ASN A 50 -1.34 -1.02 12.88
C ASN A 50 -2.47 -1.35 13.86
N MET A 51 -2.90 -2.61 13.91
CA MET A 51 -3.93 -3.08 14.86
C MET A 51 -3.51 -2.95 16.33
N ARG A 52 -2.20 -2.87 16.62
CA ARG A 52 -1.69 -2.61 17.98
C ARG A 52 -1.77 -1.15 18.40
N LYS A 53 -2.07 -0.23 17.47
CA LYS A 53 -2.21 1.20 17.78
C LYS A 53 -3.62 1.44 18.33
N GLU A 54 -3.73 1.68 19.63
CA GLU A 54 -5.01 2.00 20.26
C GLU A 54 -5.31 3.50 20.16
N VAL A 55 -6.35 3.87 19.40
CA VAL A 55 -6.80 5.28 19.27
C VAL A 55 -7.60 5.78 20.47
N ARG A 56 -8.21 4.88 21.24
CA ARG A 56 -9.01 5.25 22.42
C ARG A 56 -8.23 5.11 23.74
N ALA A 57 -7.01 4.59 23.68
CA ALA A 57 -6.16 4.52 24.85
C ALA A 57 -5.78 5.94 25.33
N PRO A 58 -5.61 6.14 26.64
CA PRO A 58 -5.01 7.36 27.16
C PRO A 58 -3.67 7.58 26.46
N ALA A 59 -3.43 8.82 26.02
CA ALA A 59 -2.35 9.16 25.11
C ALA A 59 -0.99 8.65 25.60
N SER A 60 -0.60 7.45 25.19
CA SER A 60 0.80 7.04 25.23
C SER A 60 1.53 8.04 24.35
N ALA A 61 2.40 8.85 24.94
CA ALA A 61 2.89 10.10 24.38
C ALA A 61 3.60 9.98 23.00
N ASN A 62 3.88 8.76 22.53
CA ASN A 62 4.76 8.53 21.40
C ASN A 62 4.09 7.79 20.23
N VAL A 63 2.78 7.52 20.27
CA VAL A 63 2.09 6.88 19.13
C VAL A 63 1.62 7.94 18.14
N THR A 64 2.09 7.82 16.91
CA THR A 64 1.68 8.65 15.77
C THR A 64 0.80 7.86 14.81
N PHE A 65 -0.05 8.59 14.12
CA PHE A 65 -1.04 8.09 13.19
C PHE A 65 -1.00 8.91 11.90
N CYS A 66 -1.73 8.43 10.90
CA CYS A 66 -1.90 9.07 9.60
C CYS A 66 -0.57 9.26 8.83
N VAL A 67 -0.68 9.61 7.55
CA VAL A 67 0.49 9.94 6.72
C VAL A 67 1.23 11.18 7.23
N CYS A 68 0.55 12.06 7.98
CA CYS A 68 1.14 13.27 8.54
C CYS A 68 1.96 13.02 9.81
N GLN A 69 2.00 11.78 10.32
CA GLN A 69 2.74 11.36 11.52
C GLN A 69 2.41 12.19 12.77
N LYS A 70 1.16 12.62 12.92
CA LYS A 70 0.69 13.37 14.09
C LYS A 70 -0.06 12.46 15.05
N ARG A 71 -0.26 12.94 16.28
CA ARG A 71 -1.16 12.29 17.26
C ARG A 71 -2.60 12.29 16.76
N GLN A 72 -3.45 11.51 17.42
CA GLN A 72 -4.89 11.53 17.17
C GLN A 72 -5.50 12.91 17.47
N TYR A 73 -6.39 13.36 16.59
CA TYR A 73 -7.20 14.56 16.79
C TYR A 73 -8.43 14.49 15.88
N GLY A 74 -9.50 15.19 16.27
CA GLY A 74 -10.72 15.28 15.48
C GLY A 74 -11.31 13.91 15.13
N VAL A 75 -11.98 13.84 13.98
CA VAL A 75 -12.55 12.60 13.45
C VAL A 75 -11.44 11.76 12.82
N MET A 76 -11.31 10.53 13.31
CA MET A 76 -10.37 9.54 12.78
C MET A 76 -11.13 8.40 12.11
N THR A 77 -10.60 7.94 10.97
CA THR A 77 -11.15 6.83 10.19
C THR A 77 -10.09 5.75 10.07
N GLN A 78 -10.48 4.49 10.28
CA GLN A 78 -9.59 3.35 10.08
C GLN A 78 -9.62 2.92 8.61
N CYS A 79 -8.44 2.63 8.04
CA CYS A 79 -8.34 2.08 6.69
C CYS A 79 -8.66 0.58 6.70
N GLU A 80 -9.56 0.12 5.82
CA GLU A 80 -9.93 -1.30 5.75
C GLU A 80 -8.81 -2.22 5.24
N LEU A 81 -7.87 -1.69 4.47
CA LEU A 81 -6.75 -2.44 3.93
C LEU A 81 -5.63 -2.57 4.96
N CYS A 82 -4.97 -1.48 5.36
CA CYS A 82 -3.80 -1.55 6.24
C CYS A 82 -4.14 -1.49 7.75
N LYS A 83 -5.41 -1.21 8.10
CA LYS A 83 -5.92 -1.07 9.48
C LYS A 83 -5.29 0.05 10.31
N ASP A 84 -4.55 0.97 9.68
CA ASP A 84 -4.07 2.19 10.33
C ASP A 84 -5.18 3.24 10.45
N TRP A 85 -4.93 4.26 11.25
CA TRP A 85 -5.84 5.37 11.49
C TRP A 85 -5.39 6.64 10.80
N PHE A 86 -6.35 7.35 10.21
CA PHE A 86 -6.14 8.55 9.43
C PHE A 86 -7.12 9.64 9.84
N HIS A 87 -6.68 10.90 9.77
CA HIS A 87 -7.57 12.03 9.99
C HIS A 87 -8.49 12.19 8.78
N ALA A 88 -9.79 12.39 9.00
CA ALA A 88 -10.75 12.61 7.92
C ALA A 88 -10.30 13.75 6.98
N ASN A 89 -9.74 14.82 7.55
CA ASN A 89 -9.25 15.97 6.81
C ASN A 89 -8.01 15.66 5.94
N CYS A 90 -7.15 14.73 6.37
CA CYS A 90 -5.97 14.34 5.59
C CYS A 90 -6.33 13.50 4.36
N ILE A 91 -7.45 12.75 4.42
CA ILE A 91 -7.92 11.93 3.29
C ILE A 91 -8.80 12.76 2.34
N ALA A 92 -9.60 13.69 2.87
CA ALA A 92 -10.45 14.57 2.05
C ALA A 92 -9.62 15.49 1.14
N ALA A 93 -8.58 16.13 1.67
CA ALA A 93 -7.68 16.97 0.89
C ALA A 93 -7.00 16.22 -0.27
N SER A 94 -6.76 14.91 -0.13
CA SER A 94 -6.19 14.08 -1.21
C SER A 94 -7.21 13.73 -2.32
N LYS A 95 -8.51 13.89 -2.05
CA LYS A 95 -9.56 13.63 -3.05
C LYS A 95 -9.72 14.80 -4.02
N GLU A 96 -9.72 16.04 -3.52
CA GLU A 96 -9.83 17.24 -4.36
C GLU A 96 -8.67 17.33 -5.38
N GLU A 97 -7.43 16.99 -4.97
CA GLU A 97 -6.26 17.00 -5.87
C GLU A 97 -6.36 15.99 -7.04
N ARG A 98 -7.20 14.94 -6.93
CA ARG A 98 -7.42 13.98 -8.03
C ARG A 98 -8.51 14.42 -9.01
N GLU A 99 -9.44 15.26 -8.60
CA GLU A 99 -10.53 15.74 -9.46
C GLU A 99 -10.06 16.86 -10.40
N GLU A 100 -8.92 17.49 -10.12
CA GLU A 100 -8.26 18.43 -11.04
C GLU A 100 -7.33 17.77 -12.07
N SER A 101 -7.22 16.43 -12.08
CA SER A 101 -6.47 15.73 -13.12
C SER A 101 -7.27 15.70 -14.44
N PRO A 102 -6.71 16.21 -15.56
CA PRO A 102 -7.44 16.30 -16.81
C PRO A 102 -7.69 14.90 -17.36
N ASP A 103 -8.97 14.61 -17.61
CA ASP A 103 -9.54 13.52 -18.41
C ASP A 103 -8.75 12.20 -18.45
N ARG A 104 -9.29 11.18 -17.76
CA ARG A 104 -8.95 9.78 -18.05
C ARG A 104 -9.40 9.51 -19.48
N VAL A 105 -8.49 9.62 -20.45
CA VAL A 105 -8.73 9.13 -21.81
C VAL A 105 -9.01 7.62 -21.68
N GLU A 106 -10.29 7.24 -21.73
CA GLU A 106 -10.68 5.85 -21.91
C GLU A 106 -10.17 5.41 -23.28
N LEU A 107 -9.03 4.72 -23.29
CA LEU A 107 -8.57 4.04 -24.50
C LEU A 107 -9.54 2.87 -24.74
N PRO A 108 -10.22 2.80 -25.89
CA PRO A 108 -11.10 1.69 -26.18
C PRO A 108 -10.29 0.40 -26.22
N PHE A 109 -10.75 -0.62 -25.49
CA PHE A 109 -10.17 -1.96 -25.55
C PHE A 109 -10.22 -2.47 -27.00
N PRO A 110 -9.12 -3.01 -27.55
CA PRO A 110 -9.19 -3.70 -28.83
C PRO A 110 -10.03 -4.97 -28.63
N VAL A 111 -11.19 -5.01 -29.28
CA VAL A 111 -12.03 -6.20 -29.39
C VAL A 111 -11.41 -7.10 -30.47
N PRO A 112 -11.29 -8.43 -30.25
CA PRO A 112 -10.69 -9.36 -31.20
C PRO A 112 -11.40 -9.43 -32.56
#